data_AF-A0A5C7XER0-F1
#
_entry.id   AF-A0A5C7XER0-F1
#
_cell.length_a   1.000
_cell.length_b   1.000
_cell.length_c   1.000
_cell.angle_alpha   90.00
_cell.angle_beta   90.00
_cell.angle_gamma   90.00
#
_symmetry.space_group_name_H-M   'P 1'
#
loop_
_entity.id
_entity.type
_entity.pdbx_description
1 polymer ?
#
loop_
_entity_poly.entity_id
_entity_poly.type
_entity_poly.pdbx_seq_one_letter_code
_entity_poly.pdbx_strand_id
1 'polypeptide(L)'
;MEHLPPLGWGDVATKTDLALLSAELRLEMEKLRSDLNGEMEKLRSEFKDAMHRQMVWMISTIFAAITVCSAMAGGIAAWIAH
;
A
#
# COMPACT_ATOMS: atom_id res chain seq x y z
N MET A 1 -33.94 39.77 -33.75
CA MET A 1 -34.20 38.32 -33.82
C MET A 1 -33.90 37.76 -32.44
N GLU A 2 -34.94 37.60 -31.63
CA GLU A 2 -34.84 36.93 -30.33
C GLU A 2 -34.60 35.45 -30.59
N HIS A 3 -33.42 34.97 -30.22
CA HIS A 3 -33.02 33.57 -30.41
C HIS A 3 -33.57 32.74 -29.24
N LEU A 4 -34.88 32.50 -29.23
CA LEU A 4 -35.48 31.50 -28.34
C LEU A 4 -35.10 30.11 -28.85
N PRO A 5 -34.48 29.23 -28.02
CA PRO A 5 -34.18 27.87 -28.43
C PRO A 5 -35.49 27.09 -28.70
N PRO A 6 -35.48 26.15 -29.66
CA PRO A 6 -36.67 25.41 -30.12
C PRO A 6 -37.25 24.43 -29.09
N LEU A 7 -36.57 24.23 -27.95
CA LEU A 7 -37.00 23.46 -26.79
C LEU A 7 -36.80 24.36 -25.56
N GLY A 8 -37.75 24.37 -24.63
CA GLY A 8 -37.82 25.35 -23.54
C GLY A 8 -36.51 25.48 -22.75
N TRP A 9 -36.25 26.69 -22.23
CA TRP A 9 -35.05 27.03 -21.44
C TRP A 9 -34.84 26.15 -20.19
N GLY A 10 -35.83 25.33 -19.81
CA GLY A 10 -35.76 24.38 -18.71
C GLY A 10 -34.82 23.19 -18.97
N ASP A 11 -34.53 22.85 -20.23
CA ASP A 11 -33.59 21.77 -20.57
C ASP A 11 -32.13 22.25 -20.66
N VAL A 12 -31.89 23.56 -20.55
CA VAL A 12 -30.54 24.14 -20.61
C VAL A 12 -29.93 24.11 -19.23
N ALA A 13 -28.80 23.40 -19.09
CA ALA A 13 -28.02 23.37 -17.86
C ALA A 13 -27.69 24.80 -17.39
N THR A 14 -28.08 25.10 -16.16
CA THR A 14 -27.85 26.41 -15.56
C THR A 14 -26.43 26.50 -15.01
N LYS A 15 -25.97 27.73 -14.73
CA LYS A 15 -24.70 27.94 -14.03
C LYS A 15 -24.67 27.27 -12.65
N THR A 16 -25.83 27.14 -12.00
CA THR A 16 -25.96 26.46 -10.72
C THR A 16 -25.71 24.96 -10.86
N ASP A 17 -26.25 24.33 -11.90
CA ASP A 17 -26.04 22.89 -12.15
C ASP A 17 -24.56 22.57 -12.40
N LEU A 18 -23.88 23.43 -13.16
CA LEU A 18 -22.43 23.32 -13.39
C LEU A 18 -21.62 23.55 -12.11
N ALA A 19 -22.04 24.47 -11.24
CA ALA A 19 -21.38 24.71 -9.96
C ALA A 19 -21.53 23.52 -9.01
N LEU A 20 -22.71 22.91 -8.96
CA LEU A 20 -22.97 21.69 -8.19
C LEU A 20 -22.13 20.52 -8.70
N LEU A 21 -22.14 20.27 -10.02
CA LEU A 21 -21.33 19.22 -10.62
C LEU A 21 -19.82 19.44 -10.39
N SER A 22 -19.35 20.69 -10.48
CA SER A 22 -17.95 21.00 -10.19
C SER A 22 -17.59 20.74 -8.72
N ALA A 23 -18.49 21.03 -7.79
CA ALA A 23 -18.29 20.75 -6.38
C ALA A 23 -18.28 19.24 -6.10
N GLU A 24 -19.21 18.49 -6.71
CA GLU A 24 -19.30 17.04 -6.60
C GLU A 24 -18.02 16.37 -7.14
N LEU A 25 -17.58 16.73 -8.34
CA LEU A 25 -16.34 16.19 -8.93
C LEU A 25 -15.11 16.51 -8.07
N ARG A 26 -15.04 17.68 -7.44
CA ARG A 26 -13.94 18.00 -6.51
C ARG A 26 -13.95 17.10 -5.29
N LEU A 27 -15.12 16.86 -4.70
CA LEU A 27 -15.26 15.97 -3.55
C LEU A 27 -14.91 14.53 -3.90
N GLU A 28 -15.35 14.03 -5.06
CA GLU A 28 -14.98 12.70 -5.55
C GLU A 28 -13.46 12.58 -5.77
N MET A 29 -12.84 13.59 -6.38
CA MET A 29 -11.40 13.63 -6.58
C MET A 29 -10.62 13.67 -5.26
N GLU A 30 -11.09 14.43 -4.27
CA GLU A 30 -10.49 14.46 -2.94
C GLU A 30 -10.63 13.12 -2.22
N LYS A 31 -11.80 12.48 -2.34
CA LYS A 31 -12.05 11.14 -1.79
C LYS A 31 -11.14 10.10 -2.41
N LEU A 32 -11.06 10.05 -3.75
CA LEU A 32 -10.17 9.12 -4.47
C LEU A 32 -8.71 9.33 -4.07
N ARG A 33 -8.27 10.59 -3.90
CA ARG A 33 -6.91 10.90 -3.46
C ARG A 33 -6.67 10.44 -2.02
N SER A 34 -7.64 10.61 -1.13
CA SER A 34 -7.56 10.14 0.25
C SER A 34 -7.49 8.61 0.30
N ASP A 35 -8.35 7.93 -0.45
CA ASP A 35 -8.40 6.47 -0.52
C ASP A 35 -7.07 5.91 -1.04
N LEU A 36 -6.55 6.45 -2.14
CA LEU A 36 -5.26 6.04 -2.70
C LEU A 36 -4.10 6.25 -1.72
N ASN A 37 -4.07 7.39 -1.02
CA ASN A 37 -3.06 7.65 0.01
C ASN A 37 -3.16 6.64 1.17
N GLY A 38 -4.38 6.29 1.58
CA GLY A 38 -4.63 5.29 2.60
C GLY A 38 -4.15 3.90 2.18
N GLU A 39 -4.46 3.48 0.95
CA GLU A 39 -3.99 2.22 0.39
C GLU A 39 -2.46 2.16 0.26
N MET A 40 -1.82 3.25 -0.17
CA MET A 40 -0.37 3.35 -0.26
C MET A 40 0.31 3.23 1.11
N GLU A 41 -0.24 3.88 2.15
CA GLU A 41 0.32 3.76 3.50
C GLU A 41 0.11 2.36 4.07
N LYS A 42 -1.05 1.74 3.81
CA LYS A 42 -1.31 0.35 4.18
C LYS A 42 -0.32 -0.59 3.51
N LEU A 43 -0.12 -0.48 2.20
CA LEU A 43 0.84 -1.30 1.45
C LEU A 43 2.28 -1.10 1.98
N ARG A 44 2.66 0.14 2.30
CA ARG A 44 3.97 0.45 2.90
C ARG A 44 4.15 -0.21 4.27
N SER A 45 3.10 -0.21 5.09
CA SER A 45 3.10 -0.88 6.39
C SER A 45 3.21 -2.40 6.26
N GLU A 46 2.45 -3.01 5.36
CA GLU A 46 2.47 -4.45 5.12
C GLU A 46 3.83 -4.91 4.58
N PHE A 47 4.43 -4.13 3.69
CA PHE A 47 5.77 -4.39 3.17
C PHE A 47 6.83 -4.31 4.28
N LYS A 48 6.77 -3.27 5.11
CA LYS A 48 7.68 -3.12 6.26
C LYS A 48 7.54 -4.32 7.21
N ASP A 49 6.33 -4.73 7.53
CA ASP A 49 6.06 -5.86 8.41
C ASP A 49 6.54 -7.18 7.82
N ALA A 50 6.34 -7.40 6.51
CA ALA A 50 6.85 -8.57 5.82
C ALA A 50 8.38 -8.64 5.88
N MET A 51 9.07 -7.53 5.62
CA MET A 51 10.52 -7.43 5.71
C MET A 51 11.03 -7.65 7.14
N HIS A 52 10.35 -7.10 8.15
CA HIS A 52 10.70 -7.32 9.55
C HIS A 52 10.54 -8.78 9.94
N ARG A 53 9.40 -9.40 9.58
CA ARG A 53 9.18 -10.83 9.81
C ARG A 53 10.28 -11.65 9.15
N GLN A 54 10.58 -11.40 7.87
CA GLN A 54 11.63 -12.11 7.15
C GLN A 54 13.01 -11.94 7.82
N MET A 55 13.37 -10.72 8.25
CA MET A 55 14.62 -10.48 8.97
C MET A 55 14.70 -11.25 10.28
N VAL A 56 13.64 -11.23 11.10
CA VAL A 56 13.62 -11.97 12.37
C VAL A 56 13.77 -13.48 12.15
N TRP A 57 13.05 -14.02 11.16
CA TRP A 57 13.17 -15.43 10.78
C TRP A 57 14.59 -15.76 10.30
N MET A 58 15.17 -14.93 9.43
CA MET A 58 16.53 -15.14 8.91
C MET A 58 17.59 -15.07 10.01
N ILE A 59 17.48 -14.12 10.95
CA ILE A 59 18.40 -14.01 12.09
C ILE A 59 18.30 -15.28 12.94
N SER A 60 17.07 -15.72 13.25
CA SER A 60 16.85 -16.94 14.04
C SER A 60 17.45 -18.19 13.38
N THR A 61 17.33 -18.34 12.06
CA THR A 61 17.87 -19.51 11.36
C THR A 61 19.39 -19.46 11.24
N ILE A 62 19.98 -18.27 11.07
CA ILE A 62 21.45 -18.11 11.08
C ILE A 62 22.03 -18.50 12.44
N PHE A 63 21.44 -18.02 13.55
CA PHE A 63 21.89 -18.41 14.90
C PHE A 63 21.78 -19.92 15.14
N ALA A 64 20.70 -20.54 14.69
CA ALA A 64 20.54 -21.99 14.76
C ALA A 64 21.63 -22.72 13.95
N ALA A 65 21.88 -22.29 12.70
CA ALA A 65 22.89 -22.88 11.83
C ALA A 65 24.32 -22.77 12.41
N ILE A 66 24.69 -21.61 12.97
CA ILE A 66 26.01 -21.43 13.62
C ILE A 66 26.16 -22.39 14.80
N THR A 67 25.13 -22.50 15.65
CA THR A 67 25.14 -23.39 16.81
C THR A 67 25.35 -24.86 16.39
N VAL A 68 24.68 -25.30 15.32
CA VAL A 68 24.86 -26.65 14.76
C VAL A 68 26.28 -26.87 14.23
N CYS A 69 26.83 -25.90 13.47
CA CYS A 69 28.19 -25.99 12.95
C CYS A 69 29.26 -26.09 14.05
N SER A 70 29.12 -25.33 15.15
CA SER A 70 30.05 -25.42 16.29
C SER A 70 30.01 -26.78 16.97
N ALA A 71 28.83 -27.40 17.09
CA ALA A 71 28.69 -28.76 17.64
C ALA A 71 29.38 -29.81 16.76
N MET A 72 29.27 -29.68 15.43
CA MET A 72 29.92 -30.59 14.48
C MET A 72 31.46 -30.48 14.52
N ALA A 73 32.01 -29.26 14.60
CA ALA A 73 33.45 -29.05 14.69
C ALA A 73 34.06 -29.66 15.97
N GLY A 74 33.38 -29.52 17.12
CA GLY A 74 33.80 -30.14 18.37
C GLY A 74 33.78 -31.67 18.33
N GLY A 75 32.77 -32.26 17.69
CA GLY A 75 32.66 -33.71 17.52
C GLY A 75 33.79 -34.33 16.69
N ILE A 76 34.20 -33.66 15.60
CA ILE A 76 35.32 -34.12 14.75
C ILE A 76 36.65 -34.04 15.50
N ALA A 77 36.90 -32.96 16.26
CA ALA A 77 38.11 -32.82 17.05
C ALA A 77 38.23 -33.90 18.13
N ALA A 78 37.12 -34.24 18.80
CA ALA A 78 37.08 -35.31 19.80
C ALA A 78 37.30 -36.71 19.18
N TRP A 79 36.82 -36.94 17.95
CA TRP A 79 37.01 -38.21 17.24
C TRP A 79 38.45 -38.43 16.78
N ILE A 80 39.19 -37.36 16.43
CA ILE A 80 40.61 -37.45 16.03
C ILE A 80 41.53 -37.64 17.26
N ALA A 81 41.10 -37.23 18.44
CA ALA A 81 41.89 -37.28 19.68
C ALA A 81 41.81 -38.62 20.46
N HIS A 82 40.96 -39.54 20.02
CA HIS A 82 40.81 -40.91 20.56
C HIS A 82 41.40 -41.93 19.58
#